data_AF-A0A0M3KHB4-F1
#
_entry.id   AF-A0A0M3KHB4-F1
#
_cell.length_a   1.000
_cell.length_b   1.000
_cell.length_c   1.000
_cell.angle_alpha   90.00
_cell.angle_beta   90.00
_cell.angle_gamma   90.00
#
_symmetry.space_group_name_H-M   'P 1'
#
loop_
_entity.id
_entity.type
_entity.pdbx_description
1 polymer ?
#
loop_
_entity_poly.entity_id
_entity_poly.type
_entity_poly.pdbx_seq_one_letter_code
_entity_poly.pdbx_strand_id
1 'polypeptide(L)'
;LEFCHVVGLNILYDVTNFNEFIVATPPMACSSIVTEDSKGAILHGRNLDYMMQGLMKNISILVDFTQNHKVVYSSVTFAFFAGITTGQRPNAFTLSLNARSVYCKTEPPFIFALKTS
;
A
#
# COMPACT_ATOMS: atom_id res chain seq x y z
N LEU A 1 -3.01 19.37 14.10
CA LEU A 1 -3.54 18.48 13.05
C LEU A 1 -4.99 18.19 13.42
N GLU A 2 -5.97 18.72 12.69
CA GLU A 2 -7.40 18.48 12.96
C GLU A 2 -7.85 17.07 12.57
N PHE A 3 -8.90 16.57 13.24
CA PHE A 3 -9.50 15.25 12.98
C PHE A 3 -9.88 15.06 11.50
N CYS A 4 -10.44 16.10 10.87
CA CYS A 4 -10.81 16.07 9.45
C CYS A 4 -9.63 15.76 8.52
N HIS A 5 -8.41 16.20 8.86
CA HIS A 5 -7.22 15.90 8.05
C HIS A 5 -6.80 14.43 8.17
N VAL A 6 -6.89 13.85 9.36
CA VAL A 6 -6.60 12.43 9.59
C VAL A 6 -7.61 11.56 8.84
N VAL A 7 -8.90 11.88 8.97
CA VAL A 7 -9.95 11.17 8.22
C VAL A 7 -9.72 11.30 6.72
N GLY A 8 -9.40 12.51 6.24
CA GLY A 8 -9.07 12.78 4.84
C GLY A 8 -7.93 11.91 4.32
N LEU A 9 -6.85 11.73 5.10
CA LEU A 9 -5.74 10.84 4.73
C LEU A 9 -6.14 9.35 4.73
N ASN A 10 -7.00 8.93 5.65
CA ASN A 10 -7.47 7.53 5.73
C ASN A 10 -8.36 7.12 4.57
N ILE A 11 -9.10 8.07 3.99
CA ILE A 11 -9.93 7.83 2.80
C ILE A 11 -9.25 8.32 1.52
N LEU A 12 -8.06 8.93 1.59
CA LEU A 12 -7.41 9.55 0.43
C LEU A 12 -7.19 8.53 -0.68
N TYR A 13 -6.66 7.35 -0.32
CA TYR A 13 -6.39 6.27 -1.26
C TYR A 13 -7.66 5.78 -1.97
N ASP A 14 -8.77 5.73 -1.25
CA ASP A 14 -10.06 5.32 -1.78
C ASP A 14 -10.65 6.45 -2.64
N VAL A 15 -10.83 7.64 -2.09
CA VAL A 15 -11.49 8.77 -2.76
C VAL A 15 -10.78 9.18 -4.05
N THR A 16 -9.44 9.18 -4.06
CA THR A 16 -8.66 9.49 -5.28
C THR A 16 -8.77 8.42 -6.36
N ASN A 17 -9.15 7.18 -6.00
CA ASN A 17 -9.46 6.10 -6.94
C ASN A 17 -10.94 6.05 -7.36
N PHE A 18 -11.87 6.57 -6.54
CA PHE A 18 -13.32 6.42 -6.75
C PHE A 18 -14.00 7.59 -7.48
N ASN A 19 -13.44 8.80 -7.45
CA ASN A 19 -14.18 9.99 -7.90
C ASN A 19 -13.83 10.39 -9.34
N GLU A 20 -14.78 10.24 -10.27
CA GLU A 20 -14.64 10.60 -11.70
C GLU A 20 -14.15 12.05 -11.91
N PHE A 21 -14.51 12.97 -11.03
CA PHE A 21 -14.07 14.37 -11.05
C PHE A 21 -12.57 14.56 -10.75
N ILE A 22 -11.94 13.63 -10.02
CA ILE A 22 -10.49 13.57 -9.74
C ILE A 22 -9.78 12.60 -10.71
N VAL A 23 -10.51 11.69 -11.36
CA VAL A 23 -10.01 10.74 -12.37
C VAL A 23 -9.55 11.43 -13.67
N ALA A 24 -9.78 12.73 -13.84
CA ALA A 24 -9.13 13.53 -14.89
C ALA A 24 -7.60 13.66 -14.71
N THR A 25 -7.06 13.25 -13.56
CA THR A 25 -5.61 13.09 -13.35
C THR A 25 -5.17 11.65 -13.58
N PRO A 26 -3.99 11.41 -14.21
CA PRO A 26 -3.53 10.07 -14.55
C PRO A 26 -3.53 9.16 -13.31
N PRO A 27 -3.84 7.87 -13.49
CA PRO A 27 -4.13 6.95 -12.39
C PRO A 27 -2.96 6.88 -11.42
N MET A 28 -3.26 6.68 -10.14
CA MET A 28 -2.26 6.21 -9.18
C MET A 28 -1.64 4.94 -9.75
N ALA A 29 -0.39 5.03 -10.19
CA ALA A 29 0.32 3.91 -10.76
C ALA A 29 0.89 3.08 -9.61
N CYS A 30 0.55 1.79 -9.61
CA CYS A 30 1.10 0.84 -8.67
C CYS A 30 1.61 -0.34 -9.48
N SER A 31 2.91 -0.58 -9.42
CA SER A 31 3.51 -1.79 -9.99
C SER A 31 3.98 -2.68 -8.85
N SER A 32 3.60 -3.95 -8.91
CA SER A 32 4.10 -5.00 -8.01
C SER A 32 4.68 -6.13 -8.83
N ILE A 33 5.82 -6.66 -8.39
CA ILE A 33 6.52 -7.77 -9.01
C ILE A 33 6.72 -8.82 -7.94
N VAL A 34 6.36 -10.05 -8.27
CA VAL A 34 6.70 -11.21 -7.45
C VAL A 34 7.39 -12.23 -8.32
N THR A 35 8.51 -12.74 -7.84
CA THR A 35 9.33 -13.74 -8.53
C THR A 35 9.84 -14.76 -7.53
N GLU A 36 10.20 -15.93 -8.04
CA GLU A 36 10.84 -17.01 -7.30
C GLU A 36 12.23 -17.19 -7.91
N ASP A 37 13.26 -17.21 -7.07
CA ASP A 37 14.62 -17.46 -7.53
C ASP A 37 14.88 -18.96 -7.78
N SER A 38 16.03 -19.29 -8.35
CA SER A 38 16.41 -20.70 -8.63
C SER A 38 16.52 -21.60 -7.39
N LYS A 39 16.53 -21.02 -6.18
CA LYS A 39 16.63 -21.72 -4.89
C LYS A 39 15.27 -21.83 -4.20
N GLY A 40 14.19 -21.34 -4.82
CA GLY A 40 12.84 -21.34 -4.26
C GLY A 40 12.54 -20.14 -3.36
N ALA A 41 13.40 -19.13 -3.31
CA ALA A 41 13.17 -17.94 -2.49
C ALA A 41 12.20 -16.98 -3.21
N ILE A 42 11.15 -16.57 -2.51
CA ILE A 42 10.16 -15.62 -3.02
C ILE A 42 10.65 -14.18 -2.79
N LEU A 43 10.76 -13.42 -3.87
CA LEU A 43 11.11 -12.00 -3.87
C LEU A 43 9.87 -11.18 -4.25
N HIS A 44 9.51 -10.21 -3.42
CA HIS A 44 8.36 -9.34 -3.65
C HIS A 44 8.81 -7.87 -3.58
N GLY A 45 8.69 -7.16 -4.69
CA GLY A 45 9.00 -5.74 -4.80
C GLY A 45 7.83 -4.97 -5.40
N ARG A 46 7.77 -3.66 -5.13
CA ARG A 46 6.72 -2.80 -5.66
C ARG A 46 7.17 -1.34 -5.75
N ASN A 47 6.54 -0.56 -6.64
CA ASN A 47 6.68 0.89 -6.72
C ASN A 47 5.33 1.57 -6.50
N LEU A 48 5.23 2.52 -5.55
CA LEU A 48 4.01 3.21 -5.12
C LEU A 48 4.00 4.66 -5.58
N ASP A 49 3.25 4.95 -6.63
CA ASP A 49 3.22 6.29 -7.22
C ASP A 49 1.98 7.07 -6.80
N TYR A 50 2.21 8.27 -6.26
CA TYR A 50 1.20 9.29 -6.00
C TYR A 50 1.56 10.59 -6.73
N MET A 51 0.57 11.35 -7.16
CA MET A 51 0.78 12.68 -7.74
C MET A 51 1.42 13.65 -6.73
N MET A 52 1.03 13.56 -5.46
CA MET A 52 1.53 14.41 -4.38
C MET A 52 2.87 13.89 -3.80
N GLN A 53 3.85 13.62 -4.66
CA GLN A 53 5.11 12.94 -4.29
C GLN A 53 5.83 13.59 -3.10
N GLY A 54 5.90 14.93 -3.06
CA GLY A 54 6.58 15.66 -1.99
C GLY A 54 5.97 15.42 -0.61
N LEU A 55 4.63 15.49 -0.51
CA LEU A 55 3.92 15.22 0.73
C LEU A 55 4.07 13.75 1.12
N MET A 56 3.75 12.84 0.20
CA MET A 56 3.73 11.40 0.48
C MET A 56 5.11 10.90 0.91
N LYS A 57 6.18 11.36 0.26
CA LYS A 57 7.56 11.03 0.65
C LYS A 57 7.91 11.50 2.06
N ASN A 58 7.45 12.69 2.45
CA ASN A 58 7.76 13.27 3.76
C ASN A 58 7.04 12.56 4.91
N ILE A 59 5.87 11.98 4.63
CA ILE A 59 5.07 11.25 5.62
C ILE A 59 5.24 9.73 5.51
N SER A 60 6.04 9.21 4.57
CA SER A 60 6.37 7.79 4.47
C SER A 60 7.19 7.35 5.68
N ILE A 61 6.72 6.32 6.36
CA ILE A 61 7.33 5.76 7.56
C ILE A 61 7.45 4.24 7.45
N LEU A 62 8.52 3.70 8.04
CA LEU A 62 8.65 2.28 8.32
C LEU A 62 8.13 2.04 9.74
N VAL A 63 7.21 1.09 9.91
CA VAL A 63 6.60 0.78 11.20
C VAL A 63 6.77 -0.70 11.50
N ASP A 64 7.33 -1.00 12.66
CA ASP A 64 7.34 -2.34 13.24
C ASP A 64 6.19 -2.48 14.23
N PHE A 65 5.28 -3.41 13.95
CA PHE A 65 4.17 -3.72 14.82
C PHE A 65 4.61 -4.82 15.77
N THR A 66 4.62 -4.52 17.06
CA THR A 66 5.10 -5.44 18.09
C THR A 66 3.97 -6.00 18.94
N GLN A 67 4.01 -7.30 19.21
CA GLN A 67 3.19 -7.96 20.21
C GLN A 67 4.12 -8.70 21.17
N ASN A 68 3.94 -8.52 22.49
CA ASN A 68 4.81 -9.11 23.52
C ASN A 68 6.30 -8.82 23.26
N HIS A 69 6.64 -7.56 22.95
CA HIS A 69 7.99 -7.09 22.63
C HIS A 69 8.66 -7.77 21.42
N LYS A 70 7.90 -8.48 20.58
CA LYS A 70 8.38 -9.10 19.35
C LYS A 70 7.66 -8.50 18.13
N VAL A 71 8.41 -8.21 17.07
CA VAL A 71 7.83 -7.75 15.80
C VAL A 71 6.98 -8.88 15.20
N VAL A 72 5.70 -8.59 14.96
CA VAL A 72 4.76 -9.50 14.31
C VAL A 72 4.64 -9.22 12.82
N TYR A 73 4.74 -7.96 12.40
CA TYR A 73 4.85 -7.56 11.00
C TYR A 73 5.47 -6.16 10.89
N SER A 74 6.05 -5.87 9.74
CA SER A 74 6.63 -4.57 9.41
C SER A 74 5.91 -4.00 8.18
N SER A 75 5.72 -2.69 8.13
CA SER A 75 5.10 -2.05 6.97
C SER A 75 5.80 -0.76 6.57
N VAL A 76 5.72 -0.46 5.28
CA VAL A 76 5.94 0.90 4.77
C VAL A 76 4.57 1.51 4.59
N THR A 77 4.27 2.53 5.39
CA THR A 77 2.96 3.21 5.42
C THR A 77 3.16 4.73 5.52
N PHE A 78 2.07 5.47 5.64
CA PHE A 78 2.10 6.93 5.81
C PHE A 78 1.73 7.30 7.24
N ALA A 79 2.39 8.32 7.79
CA ALA A 79 2.00 8.89 9.08
C ALA A 79 0.53 9.32 9.03
N PHE A 80 -0.21 9.03 10.10
CA PHE A 80 -1.66 9.30 10.23
C PHE A 80 -2.58 8.45 9.33
N PHE A 81 -2.03 7.51 8.55
CA PHE A 81 -2.80 6.49 7.84
C PHE A 81 -2.86 5.20 8.69
N ALA A 82 -4.07 4.71 8.97
CA ALA A 82 -4.27 3.51 9.78
C ALA A 82 -4.11 2.20 8.97
N GLY A 83 -4.18 2.28 7.64
CA GLY A 83 -4.06 1.12 6.76
C GLY A 83 -2.61 0.73 6.44
N ILE A 84 -2.48 -0.41 5.74
CA ILE A 84 -1.21 -0.91 5.22
C ILE A 84 -1.37 -1.23 3.74
N THR A 85 -0.58 -0.57 2.90
CA THR A 85 -0.53 -0.84 1.45
C THR A 85 0.69 -1.67 1.06
N THR A 86 1.74 -1.67 1.89
CA THR A 86 2.97 -2.44 1.68
C THR A 86 3.44 -2.98 3.03
N GLY A 87 3.56 -4.31 3.16
CA GLY A 87 4.00 -4.90 4.42
C GLY A 87 4.49 -6.33 4.31
N GLN A 88 5.09 -6.80 5.40
CA GLN A 88 5.61 -8.15 5.50
C GLN A 88 5.38 -8.73 6.89
N ARG A 89 5.02 -10.00 6.93
CA ARG A 89 5.06 -10.83 8.13
C ARG A 89 6.23 -11.79 8.01
N PRO A 90 7.26 -11.68 8.85
CA PRO A 90 8.44 -12.55 8.80
C PRO A 90 8.05 -14.03 8.81
N ASN A 91 8.68 -14.83 7.93
CA ASN A 91 8.46 -16.27 7.78
C ASN A 91 6.99 -16.65 7.49
N ALA A 92 6.23 -15.75 6.88
CA ALA A 92 4.85 -16.02 6.52
C ALA A 92 4.52 -15.47 5.14
N PHE A 93 4.45 -14.15 4.96
CA PHE A 93 4.06 -13.56 3.68
C PHE A 93 4.47 -12.10 3.54
N THR A 94 4.50 -11.62 2.30
CA THR A 94 4.61 -10.21 1.93
C THR A 94 3.34 -9.76 1.23
N LEU A 95 2.97 -8.49 1.39
CA LEU A 95 1.73 -7.91 0.86
C LEU A 95 2.00 -6.58 0.14
N SER A 96 1.42 -6.43 -1.05
CA SER A 96 1.29 -5.15 -1.73
C SER A 96 -0.15 -4.95 -2.23
N LEU A 97 -0.65 -3.73 -2.10
CA LEU A 97 -2.00 -3.33 -2.52
C LEU A 97 -1.91 -2.37 -3.71
N ASN A 98 -2.53 -2.77 -4.82
CA ASN A 98 -2.57 -1.99 -6.05
C ASN A 98 -3.99 -1.49 -6.33
N ALA A 99 -4.06 -0.23 -6.76
CA ALA A 99 -5.30 0.36 -7.25
C ALA A 99 -5.76 -0.41 -8.49
N ARG A 100 -7.06 -0.68 -8.58
CA ARG A 100 -7.67 -1.33 -9.73
C ARG A 100 -8.84 -0.49 -10.22
N SER A 101 -8.65 0.13 -11.38
CA SER A 101 -9.70 0.86 -12.09
C SER A 101 -10.14 0.04 -13.29
N VAL A 102 -11.42 -0.32 -13.35
CA VAL A 102 -12.04 -0.90 -14.55
C VAL A 102 -13.02 0.15 -15.07
N TYR A 103 -12.83 0.59 -16.32
CA TYR A 103 -13.78 1.50 -16.96
C TYR A 103 -15.20 0.91 -16.81
N CYS A 104 -16.09 1.70 -16.20
CA CYS A 104 -17.52 1.40 -15.98
C CYS A 104 -17.89 0.43 -14.82
N LYS A 105 -16.96 -0.15 -14.03
CA LYS A 105 -17.29 -0.84 -12.76
C LYS A 105 -16.15 -0.80 -11.74
N THR A 106 -16.47 -0.52 -10.48
CA THR A 106 -15.54 -0.61 -9.35
C THR A 106 -15.37 -2.06 -8.91
N GLU A 107 -14.15 -2.61 -8.99
CA GLU A 107 -13.78 -3.88 -8.36
C GLU A 107 -12.87 -3.64 -7.16
N PRO A 108 -12.85 -4.54 -6.16
CA PRO A 108 -11.95 -4.42 -5.02
C PRO A 108 -10.47 -4.35 -5.45
N PRO A 109 -9.60 -3.67 -4.69
CA PRO A 109 -8.18 -3.55 -5.01
C PRO A 109 -7.51 -4.92 -5.08
N PHE A 110 -6.50 -5.03 -5.94
CA PHE A 110 -5.76 -6.29 -6.08
C PHE A 110 -4.75 -6.39 -4.93
N ILE A 111 -4.92 -7.40 -4.08
CA ILE A 111 -4.00 -7.71 -3.00
C ILE A 111 -3.11 -8.86 -3.47
N PHE A 112 -1.83 -8.56 -3.68
CA PHE A 112 -0.82 -9.61 -3.83
C PHE A 112 -0.30 -9.95 -2.45
N ALA A 113 -0.71 -11.10 -1.91
CA ALA A 113 -0.13 -11.70 -0.72
C ALA A 113 0.49 -13.04 -1.08
N LEU A 114 1.81 -13.16 -0.97
CA LEU A 114 2.51 -14.42 -1.29
C LEU A 114 3.27 -14.94 -0.09
N LYS A 115 3.11 -16.25 0.13
CA LYS A 115 3.77 -16.95 1.21
C LYS A 115 5.26 -17.00 0.93
N THR A 116 6.05 -16.42 1.82
CA THR A 116 7.52 -16.55 1.79
C THR A 116 7.88 -17.84 2.52
N SER A 117 8.66 -18.73 1.89
CA SER A 117 9.09 -20.01 2.46
C SER A 117 9.81 -19.85 3.80
#